data_AF-A0A5C8MC59-F1
#
_entry.id   AF-A0A5C8MC59-F1
#
_cell.length_a   1.000
_cell.length_b   1.000
_cell.length_c   1.000
_cell.angle_alpha   90.00
_cell.angle_beta   90.00
_cell.angle_gamma   90.00
#
_symmetry.space_group_name_H-M   'P 1'
#
loop_
_entity.id
_entity.type
_entity.pdbx_description
1 polymer ?
#
loop_
_entity_poly.entity_id
_entity_poly.type
_entity_poly.pdbx_seq_one_letter_code
_entity_poly.pdbx_strand_id
1 'polypeptide(L)' 'MANDIRICDKCKHMKVKSALSKINAIAPDADVKVACKSYCGPCSRFAFIFINGRYVTAATEDEAIEKVKKYVK' A
#
# COMPACT_ATOMS: atom_id res chain seq x y z
N MET A 1 8.00 16.06 -4.12
CA MET A 1 6.52 15.93 -4.12
C MET A 1 6.20 14.73 -3.26
N ALA A 2 5.37 14.88 -2.24
CA ALA A 2 5.02 13.75 -1.37
C ALA A 2 4.35 12.64 -2.19
N ASN A 3 4.74 11.39 -1.95
CA ASN A 3 4.12 10.24 -2.61
C ASN A 3 2.73 10.00 -1.98
N ASP A 4 1.63 10.07 -2.74
CA ASP A 4 0.27 9.78 -2.21
C ASP A 4 0.10 8.26 -2.17
N ILE A 5 0.17 7.69 -0.96
CA ILE A 5 0.01 6.26 -0.72
C ILE A 5 -1.32 6.03 -0.03
N ARG A 6 -2.10 5.06 -0.49
CA ARG A 6 -3.36 4.70 0.17
C ARG A 6 -3.46 3.22 0.43
N ILE A 7 -3.88 2.90 1.64
CA ILE A 7 -4.03 1.54 2.14
C ILE A 7 -5.38 1.39 2.83
N CYS A 8 -5.92 0.18 2.84
CA CYS A 8 -7.23 -0.12 3.43
C CYS A 8 -7.05 -0.79 4.79
N ASP A 9 -7.67 -0.24 5.83
CA ASP A 9 -7.71 -0.81 7.19
C ASP A 9 -8.56 -2.08 7.30
N LYS A 10 -9.55 -2.21 6.41
CA LYS A 10 -10.44 -3.38 6.37
C LYS A 10 -9.86 -4.54 5.56
N CYS A 11 -8.63 -4.43 5.07
CA CYS A 11 -8.03 -5.46 4.24
C CYS A 11 -7.50 -6.63 5.07
N LYS A 12 -7.95 -7.87 4.77
CA LYS A 12 -7.47 -9.06 5.49
C LYS A 12 -6.03 -9.44 5.13
N HIS A 13 -5.58 -9.13 3.90
CA HIS A 13 -4.27 -9.51 3.39
C HIS A 13 -3.21 -8.43 3.59
N MET A 14 -3.51 -7.38 4.36
CA MET A 14 -2.60 -6.27 4.57
C MET A 14 -2.72 -5.73 5.99
N LYS A 15 -1.60 -5.51 6.66
CA LYS A 15 -1.59 -4.99 8.04
C LYS A 15 -1.19 -3.53 8.01
N VAL A 16 -2.13 -2.62 8.30
CA VAL A 16 -1.90 -1.16 8.27
C VAL A 16 -0.64 -0.76 9.05
N LYS A 17 -0.48 -1.24 10.28
CA LYS A 17 0.70 -0.92 11.11
C LYS A 17 2.02 -1.38 10.44
N SER A 18 2.06 -2.62 9.96
CA SER A 18 3.25 -3.19 9.31
C SER A 18 3.57 -2.45 8.01
N ALA A 19 2.56 -2.23 7.18
CA ALA A 19 2.69 -1.50 5.94
C ALA A 19 3.14 -0.06 6.15
N LEU A 20 2.57 0.67 7.11
CA LEU A 20 3.00 2.03 7.46
C LEU A 20 4.48 2.08 7.85
N SER A 21 4.93 1.20 8.74
CA SER A 21 6.34 1.14 9.16
C SER A 21 7.26 0.87 7.97
N LYS A 22 6.92 -0.10 7.12
CA LYS A 22 7.72 -0.46 5.94
C LYS A 22 7.69 0.65 4.87
N ILE A 23 6.54 1.29 4.64
CA ILE A 23 6.38 2.41 3.70
C ILE A 23 7.19 3.61 4.17
N ASN A 24 7.11 3.98 5.45
CA ASN A 24 7.90 5.09 6.01
C ASN A 24 9.42 4.83 5.92
N ALA A 25 9.85 3.57 6.00
CA ALA A 25 11.26 3.21 5.83
C ALA A 25 11.78 3.41 4.39
N ILE A 26 10.92 3.25 3.37
CA ILE A 26 11.29 3.44 1.96
C ILE A 26 10.95 4.84 1.42
N ALA A 27 9.96 5.49 2.00
CA ALA A 27 9.41 6.77 1.57
C ALA A 27 8.94 7.58 2.79
N PRO A 28 9.88 8.20 3.54
CA PRO A 28 9.54 8.98 4.73
C PRO A 28 8.68 10.21 4.42
N ASP A 29 8.79 10.76 3.21
CA ASP A 29 7.98 11.87 2.69
C ASP A 29 6.65 11.44 2.06
N ALA A 30 6.23 10.18 2.23
CA ALA A 30 4.95 9.71 1.68
C ALA A 30 3.76 10.17 2.53
N ASP A 31 2.71 10.64 1.86
CA ASP A 31 1.41 10.92 2.46
C ASP A 31 0.58 9.63 2.46
N VAL A 32 0.56 8.91 3.59
CA VAL A 32 -0.17 7.65 3.71
C VAL A 32 -1.58 7.87 4.24
N LYS A 33 -2.59 7.74 3.36
CA LYS A 33 -4.00 7.77 3.74
C LYS A 33 -4.55 6.36 3.96
N VAL A 34 -5.05 6.12 5.17
CA VAL A 34 -5.73 4.86 5.51
C VAL A 34 -7.23 5.03 5.24
N ALA A 35 -7.72 4.50 4.12
CA ALA A 35 -9.14 4.55 3.77
C ALA A 35 -9.54 3.37 2.89
N CYS A 36 -10.76 2.85 3.10
CA CYS A 36 -11.32 1.83 2.24
C CYS A 36 -11.56 2.37 0.82
N LYS A 37 -10.93 1.74 -0.18
CA LYS A 37 -11.13 2.04 -1.61
C LYS A 37 -12.24 1.20 -2.26
N SER A 38 -13.02 0.47 -1.46
CA SER A 38 -13.98 -0.55 -1.94
C SER A 38 -13.36 -1.58 -2.89
N TYR A 39 -12.04 -1.79 -2.77
CA TYR A 39 -11.27 -2.74 -3.60
C TYR A 39 -11.30 -4.15 -3.00
N CYS A 40 -12.42 -4.50 -2.35
CA CYS A 40 -12.55 -5.65 -1.47
C CYS A 40 -12.39 -6.99 -2.21
N GLY A 41 -12.77 -7.07 -3.49
CA GLY A 41 -12.61 -8.27 -4.30
C GLY A 41 -11.14 -8.72 -4.39
N PRO A 42 -10.24 -7.89 -4.94
CA PRO A 42 -8.81 -8.20 -5.00
C PRO A 42 -8.13 -8.22 -3.61
N CYS A 43 -8.50 -7.32 -2.71
CA CYS A 43 -7.96 -7.26 -1.34
C CYS A 43 -8.30 -8.51 -0.50
N SER A 44 -9.35 -9.26 -0.86
CA SER A 44 -9.67 -10.55 -0.23
C SER A 44 -8.77 -11.70 -0.70
N ARG A 45 -7.88 -11.49 -1.68
CA ARG A 45 -7.00 -12.54 -2.22
C ARG A 45 -5.52 -12.11 -2.26
N PHE A 46 -5.27 -10.80 -2.27
CA PHE A 46 -3.95 -10.21 -2.51
C PHE A 46 -3.74 -8.98 -1.62
N ALA A 47 -2.48 -8.70 -1.28
CA ALA A 47 -2.10 -7.41 -0.72
C ALA A 47 -2.22 -6.31 -1.78
N PHE A 48 -2.66 -5.13 -1.37
CA PHE A 48 -2.96 -4.01 -2.28
C PHE A 48 -2.46 -2.67 -1.71
N ILE A 49 -1.68 -1.94 -2.50
CA ILE A 49 -1.19 -0.60 -2.17
C ILE A 49 -1.52 0.33 -3.33
N PHE A 50 -2.10 1.49 -3.03
CA PHE A 50 -2.23 2.56 -4.00
C PHE A 50 -1.04 3.50 -3.86
N ILE A 51 -0.34 3.82 -4.95
CA ILE A 51 0.74 4.81 -4.95
C ILE A 51 0.65 5.70 -6.19
N ASN A 52 0.64 7.02 -6.01
CA ASN A 52 0.73 8.00 -7.10
C ASN A 52 -0.29 7.78 -8.24
N GLY A 53 -1.52 7.39 -7.92
CA GLY A 53 -2.56 7.10 -8.93
C GLY A 53 -2.61 5.65 -9.42
N ARG A 54 -1.70 4.77 -8.96
CA ARG A 54 -1.59 3.38 -9.43
C ARG A 54 -1.96 2.37 -8.36
N TYR A 55 -2.63 1.32 -8.81
CA TYR A 55 -2.97 0.17 -7.98
C TYR A 55 -1.86 -0.87 -8.09
N VAL A 56 -1.18 -1.17 -6.99
CA VAL A 56 -0.15 -2.20 -6.90
C VAL A 56 -0.70 -3.36 -6.09
N THR A 57 -0.79 -4.54 -6.71
CA THR A 57 -1.22 -5.77 -6.03
C THR A 57 -0.12 -6.82 -6.04
N ALA A 58 -0.06 -7.61 -4.97
CA ALA A 58 0.84 -8.76 -4.87
C ALA A 58 0.27 -9.86 -3.97
N ALA A 59 0.83 -11.07 -4.04
CA ALA A 59 0.41 -12.20 -3.21
C ALA A 59 0.67 -11.92 -1.72
N THR A 60 1.76 -11.24 -1.41
CA THR A 60 2.15 -10.91 -0.04
C THR A 60 2.34 -9.40 0.15
N GLU A 61 2.29 -8.95 1.41
CA GLU A 61 2.55 -7.55 1.78
C GLU A 61 3.97 -7.12 1.37
N ASP A 62 4.97 -7.97 1.59
CA ASP A 62 6.36 -7.71 1.25
C ASP A 62 6.57 -7.51 -0.25
N GLU A 63 5.98 -8.38 -1.09
CA GLU A 63 6.04 -8.19 -2.54
C GLU A 63 5.32 -6.92 -3.00
N ALA A 64 4.21 -6.55 -2.35
CA ALA A 64 3.51 -5.31 -2.69
C ALA A 64 4.40 -4.10 -2.40
N ILE A 65 5.14 -4.14 -1.28
CA ILE A 65 6.05 -3.06 -0.86
C ILE A 65 7.29 -3.00 -1.77
N GLU A 66 7.88 -4.13 -2.12
CA GLU A 66 8.96 -4.24 -3.11
C GLU A 66 8.56 -3.61 -4.46
N LYS A 67 7.33 -3.86 -4.91
CA LYS A 67 6.78 -3.22 -6.12
C LYS A 67 6.58 -1.73 -5.92
N VAL A 68 6.01 -1.31 -4.78
CA VAL A 68 5.78 0.10 -4.44
C VAL A 68 7.07 0.90 -4.43
N LYS A 69 8.18 0.32 -3.94
CA LYS A 69 9.51 0.95 -3.94
C LYS A 69 9.96 1.43 -5.32
N LYS A 70 9.54 0.74 -6.40
CA LYS A 70 9.83 1.15 -7.79
C LYS A 70 9.01 2.36 -8.28
N TYR A 71 7.96 2.72 -7.55
CA TYR A 71 7.05 3.82 -7.89
C TYR A 71 7.16 5.02 -6.96
N VAL A 72 7.98 4.91 -5.90
CA VAL A 72 8.36 6.03 -5.04
C VAL A 72 9.17 7.01 -5.89
N LYS A 73 8.74 8.27 -5.91
CA LYS A 73 9.45 9.39 -6.55
C LYS A 73 10.24 10.19 -5.54
#